data_AF-A0A821N9B7-F1
#
_entry.id   AF-A0A821N9B7-F1
#
_cell.length_a   1.000
_cell.length_b   1.000
_cell.length_c   1.000
_cell.angle_alpha   90.00
_cell.angle_beta   90.00
_cell.angle_gamma   90.00
#
_symmetry.space_group_name_H-M   'P 1'
#
loop_
_entity.id
_entity.type
_entity.pdbx_description
1 polymer ?
#
loop_
_entity_poly.entity_id
_entity_poly.type
_entity_poly.pdbx_seq_one_letter_code
_entity_poly.pdbx_strand_id
1 'polypeptide(L)'
;RRILTYAQIEARLEAFEYGQNDQSNKPPTVRPKHLTNNHIPGSASQKLLLFQMLPIIFHDVINRLIDLLPIYTCLREIVSIVSATRIRKSWLPYLTSVTISFHSLMIDKLPDNITAKVHFITHYPELIKRNGPPRNYWCQRFEGKHLSFKKLAIRSSNFKNVSFTLAKRHQLRLGLLLSYEKFYHLIDQTISTKSIKSSQLPI
;
A
#
# COMPACT_ATOMS: atom_id res chain seq x y z
N ARG A 1 16.77 -20.34 14.69
CA ARG A 1 17.12 -19.72 16.00
C ARG A 1 16.16 -18.55 16.24
N ARG A 2 15.41 -18.50 17.35
CA ARG A 2 14.51 -17.36 17.65
C ARG A 2 15.32 -16.19 18.19
N ILE A 3 15.17 -15.00 17.59
CA ILE A 3 16.00 -13.82 17.88
C ILE A 3 15.31 -12.87 18.88
N LEU A 4 13.97 -12.80 18.80
CA LEU A 4 13.10 -12.00 19.66
C LEU A 4 11.89 -12.82 20.10
N THR A 5 11.34 -12.46 21.25
CA THR A 5 10.05 -12.97 21.75
C THR A 5 8.88 -12.19 21.14
N TYR A 6 7.67 -12.75 21.21
CA TYR A 6 6.47 -12.09 20.68
C TYR A 6 6.19 -10.75 21.38
N ALA A 7 6.29 -10.72 22.71
CA ALA A 7 6.08 -9.50 23.49
C ALA A 7 7.08 -8.39 23.12
N GLN A 8 8.33 -8.76 22.81
CA GLN A 8 9.34 -7.80 22.36
C GLN A 8 9.02 -7.22 20.98
N ILE A 9 8.51 -8.03 20.05
CA ILE A 9 8.10 -7.55 18.72
C ILE A 9 6.91 -6.59 18.86
N GLU A 10 5.91 -6.98 19.64
CA GLU A 10 4.71 -6.17 19.88
C GLU A 10 5.05 -4.84 20.55
N ALA A 11 5.81 -4.86 21.64
CA ALA A 11 6.23 -3.65 22.34
C ALA A 11 6.96 -2.65 21.43
N ARG A 12 7.81 -3.14 20.51
CA ARG A 12 8.50 -2.29 19.53
C ARG A 12 7.57 -1.71 18.48
N LEU A 13 6.64 -2.50 17.96
CA LEU A 13 5.64 -2.03 17.00
C LEU A 13 4.68 -1.00 17.62
N GLU A 14 4.39 -1.12 18.91
CA GLU A 14 3.56 -0.18 19.65
C GLU A 14 4.29 1.12 19.97
N ALA A 15 5.53 1.02 20.45
CA ALA A 15 6.37 2.16 20.83
C ALA A 15 6.89 2.98 19.64
N PHE A 16 6.94 2.40 18.44
CA PHE A 16 7.39 3.11 17.25
C PHE A 16 6.42 4.25 16.87
N GLU A 17 6.95 5.46 16.73
CA GLU A 17 6.19 6.64 16.31
C GLU A 17 6.03 6.66 14.78
N TYR A 18 4.86 6.28 14.30
CA TYR A 18 4.54 6.33 12.87
C TYR A 18 4.23 7.76 12.43
N GLY A 19 4.68 8.13 11.23
CA GLY A 19 4.36 9.42 10.63
C GLY A 19 2.85 9.62 10.45
N GLN A 20 2.40 10.88 10.43
CA GLN A 20 0.96 11.23 10.37
C GLN A 20 0.21 10.53 9.22
N ASN A 21 0.85 10.40 8.06
CA ASN A 21 0.27 9.72 6.89
C ASN A 21 0.16 8.19 7.05
N ASP A 22 0.97 7.60 7.92
CA ASP A 22 1.08 6.17 8.14
C ASP A 22 0.23 5.66 9.31
N GLN A 23 -0.33 6.56 10.11
CA GLN A 23 -1.19 6.23 11.26
C GLN A 23 -2.36 5.31 10.87
N SER A 24 -2.98 5.57 9.72
CA SER A 24 -4.08 4.74 9.19
C SER A 24 -3.67 3.32 8.78
N ASN A 25 -2.36 3.09 8.59
CA ASN A 25 -1.78 1.83 8.12
C ASN A 25 -0.86 1.19 9.18
N LYS A 26 -0.97 1.56 10.46
CA LYS A 26 -0.19 0.93 11.53
C LYS A 26 -0.30 -0.61 11.45
N PRO A 27 0.82 -1.35 11.49
CA PRO A 27 0.79 -2.81 11.42
C PRO A 27 -0.06 -3.37 12.56
N PRO A 28 -0.91 -4.37 12.31
CA PRO A 28 -1.73 -4.96 13.36
C PRO A 28 -0.86 -5.81 14.29
N THR A 29 -1.34 -5.98 15.52
CA THR A 29 -0.71 -6.81 16.54
C THR A 29 -0.38 -8.22 16.05
N VAL A 30 0.88 -8.62 16.22
CA VAL A 30 1.38 -9.93 15.82
C VAL A 30 1.10 -10.96 16.90
N ARG A 31 -0.05 -11.64 16.80
CA ARG A 31 -0.41 -12.75 17.70
C ARG A 31 0.43 -14.02 17.43
N PRO A 32 0.66 -14.89 18.43
CA PRO A 32 1.47 -16.10 18.28
C PRO A 32 1.02 -17.02 17.13
N LYS A 33 -0.30 -17.19 16.98
CA LYS A 33 -0.94 -17.99 15.92
C LYS A 33 -0.61 -17.58 14.48
N HIS A 34 -0.16 -16.34 14.27
CA HIS A 34 0.15 -15.84 12.94
C HIS A 34 1.52 -16.34 12.47
N LEU A 35 2.50 -16.38 13.39
CA LEU A 35 3.86 -16.79 13.09
C LEU A 35 4.02 -18.32 13.03
N THR A 36 3.16 -19.10 13.70
CA THR A 36 3.13 -20.56 13.55
C THR A 36 2.70 -21.00 12.15
N ASN A 37 1.90 -20.19 11.44
CA ASN A 37 1.40 -20.49 10.10
C ASN A 37 2.18 -19.74 8.99
N ASN A 38 3.37 -19.20 9.28
CA ASN A 38 4.14 -18.36 8.35
C ASN A 38 3.32 -17.21 7.72
N HIS A 39 2.37 -16.65 8.46
CA HIS A 39 1.46 -15.64 7.94
C HIS A 39 1.55 -14.35 8.76
N ILE A 40 1.93 -13.24 8.13
CA ILE A 40 1.89 -11.92 8.77
C ILE A 40 0.46 -11.37 8.64
N PRO A 41 -0.20 -10.93 9.73
CA PRO A 41 -1.53 -10.35 9.67
C PRO A 41 -1.53 -8.96 9.00
N GLY A 42 -2.71 -8.51 8.57
CA GLY A 42 -2.93 -7.14 8.10
C GLY A 42 -3.20 -6.98 6.62
N SER A 43 -3.61 -5.77 6.25
CA SER A 43 -3.82 -5.34 4.86
C SER A 43 -2.50 -5.24 4.10
N ALA A 44 -2.57 -5.17 2.77
CA ALA A 44 -1.39 -4.98 1.93
C ALA A 44 -0.60 -3.70 2.33
N SER A 45 -1.30 -2.59 2.60
CA SER A 45 -0.67 -1.33 3.03
C SER A 45 0.03 -1.46 4.38
N GLN A 46 -0.59 -2.16 5.35
CA GLN A 46 0.01 -2.40 6.67
C GLN A 46 1.29 -3.24 6.58
N LYS A 47 1.27 -4.28 5.73
CA LYS A 47 2.43 -5.14 5.48
C LYS A 47 3.56 -4.39 4.79
N LEU A 48 3.22 -3.53 3.83
CA LEU A 48 4.20 -2.70 3.13
C LEU A 48 4.86 -1.69 4.08
N LEU A 49 4.08 -1.04 4.95
CA LEU A 49 4.62 -0.13 5.96
C LEU A 49 5.56 -0.87 6.92
N LEU A 50 5.13 -2.02 7.46
CA LEU A 50 5.97 -2.86 8.30
C LEU A 50 7.28 -3.22 7.57
N PHE A 51 7.19 -3.67 6.32
CA PHE A 51 8.35 -4.04 5.52
C PHE A 51 9.31 -2.86 5.31
N GLN A 52 8.80 -1.65 5.06
CA GLN A 52 9.61 -0.44 4.83
C GLN A 52 10.30 0.06 6.11
N MET A 53 9.61 -0.03 7.26
CA MET A 53 10.07 0.45 8.56
C MET A 53 10.86 -0.60 9.36
N LEU A 54 10.86 -1.85 8.92
CA LEU A 54 11.55 -2.97 9.57
C LEU A 54 12.98 -2.64 10.03
N PRO A 55 13.85 -2.00 9.21
CA PRO A 55 15.23 -1.75 9.61
C PRO A 55 15.35 -0.76 10.75
N ILE A 56 14.38 0.15 10.85
CA ILE A 56 14.33 1.21 11.86
C ILE A 56 13.73 0.66 13.15
N ILE A 57 12.62 -0.09 13.04
CA ILE A 57 11.93 -0.69 14.20
C ILE A 57 12.83 -1.73 14.90
N PHE A 58 13.63 -2.46 14.14
CA PHE A 58 14.48 -3.55 14.64
C PHE A 58 15.99 -3.26 14.49
N HIS A 59 16.37 -1.98 14.55
CA HIS A 59 17.74 -1.53 14.30
C HIS A 59 18.79 -2.23 15.18
N ASP A 60 18.46 -2.53 16.43
CA ASP A 60 19.33 -3.16 17.42
C ASP A 60 19.57 -4.66 17.14
N VAL A 61 18.69 -5.27 16.35
CA VAL A 61 18.70 -6.72 16.07
C VAL A 61 19.13 -7.03 14.65
N ILE A 62 19.14 -6.05 13.75
CA ILE A 62 19.38 -6.26 12.33
C ILE A 62 20.74 -6.92 12.04
N ASN A 63 21.76 -6.63 12.86
CA ASN A 63 23.09 -7.24 12.75
C ASN A 63 23.07 -8.76 12.96
N ARG A 64 22.06 -9.28 13.68
CA ARG A 64 21.86 -10.73 13.86
C ARG A 64 21.22 -11.41 12.65
N LEU A 65 20.81 -10.64 11.64
CA LEU A 65 20.18 -11.09 10.39
C LEU A 65 21.12 -10.90 9.19
N ILE A 66 22.44 -10.85 9.40
CA ILE A 66 23.42 -10.46 8.38
C ILE A 66 23.34 -11.30 7.10
N ASP A 67 23.03 -12.60 7.23
CA ASP A 67 22.91 -13.52 6.08
C ASP A 67 21.67 -13.27 5.22
N LEU A 68 20.61 -12.69 5.81
CA LEU A 68 19.34 -12.41 5.15
C LEU A 68 19.20 -10.95 4.73
N LEU A 69 20.05 -10.07 5.28
CA LEU A 69 20.01 -8.64 5.01
C LEU A 69 20.21 -8.31 3.52
N PRO A 70 21.12 -8.96 2.76
CA PRO A 70 21.24 -8.73 1.32
C PRO A 70 19.93 -9.00 0.55
N ILE A 71 19.22 -10.08 0.89
CA ILE A 71 17.93 -10.42 0.29
C ILE A 71 16.90 -9.32 0.56
N TYR A 72 16.82 -8.90 1.83
CA TYR A 72 15.92 -7.83 2.25
C TYR A 72 16.23 -6.52 1.54
N THR A 73 17.50 -6.13 1.44
CA THR A 73 17.94 -4.89 0.80
C THR A 73 17.59 -4.88 -0.68
N CYS A 74 17.91 -5.95 -1.43
CA CYS A 74 17.54 -6.02 -2.85
C CYS A 74 16.01 -5.97 -3.03
N LEU A 75 15.25 -6.71 -2.21
CA LEU A 75 13.79 -6.66 -2.28
C LEU A 75 13.24 -5.27 -1.96
N ARG A 76 13.81 -4.58 -0.97
CA ARG A 76 13.41 -3.23 -0.57
C ARG A 76 13.62 -2.23 -1.70
N GLU A 77 14.75 -2.31 -2.39
CA GLU A 77 15.04 -1.48 -3.56
C GLU A 77 14.07 -1.75 -4.71
N ILE A 78 13.84 -3.02 -5.04
CA ILE A 78 12.87 -3.42 -6.07
C ILE A 78 11.49 -2.84 -5.74
N VAL A 79 11.01 -3.05 -4.51
CA VAL A 79 9.70 -2.55 -4.06
C VAL A 79 9.65 -1.02 -4.14
N SER A 80 10.72 -0.32 -3.78
CA SER A 80 10.81 1.14 -3.87
C SER A 80 10.64 1.63 -5.31
N ILE A 81 11.38 1.04 -6.25
CA ILE A 81 11.32 1.40 -7.68
C ILE A 81 9.94 1.07 -8.27
N VAL A 82 9.45 -0.14 -8.04
CA VAL A 82 8.18 -0.66 -8.57
C VAL A 82 6.97 0.12 -8.03
N SER A 83 7.05 0.62 -6.80
CA SER A 83 5.97 1.39 -6.18
C SER A 83 5.95 2.86 -6.61
N ALA A 84 6.96 3.33 -7.35
CA ALA A 84 7.04 4.71 -7.80
C ALA A 84 5.94 5.04 -8.82
N THR A 85 5.44 6.28 -8.76
CA THR A 85 4.44 6.79 -9.72
C THR A 85 5.02 7.01 -11.12
N ARG A 86 6.32 7.27 -11.20
CA ARG A 86 7.06 7.52 -12.43
C ARG A 86 8.43 6.87 -12.32
N ILE A 87 8.84 6.17 -13.36
CA ILE A 87 10.13 5.46 -13.43
C ILE A 87 10.86 5.95 -14.67
N ARG A 88 12.10 6.43 -14.49
CA ARG A 88 12.95 6.86 -15.61
C ARG A 88 13.52 5.62 -16.30
N LYS A 89 13.50 5.58 -17.63
CA LYS A 89 14.01 4.43 -18.40
C LYS A 89 15.49 4.13 -18.13
N SER A 90 16.29 5.13 -17.76
CA SER A 90 17.69 4.98 -17.39
C SER A 90 17.92 4.11 -16.14
N TRP A 91 16.89 3.92 -15.31
CA TRP A 91 16.96 3.06 -14.12
C TRP A 91 16.64 1.59 -14.41
N LEU A 92 16.14 1.27 -15.61
CA LEU A 92 15.78 -0.11 -15.96
C LEU A 92 16.98 -1.08 -15.94
N PRO A 93 18.18 -0.72 -16.45
CA PRO A 93 19.35 -1.58 -16.32
C PRO A 93 19.70 -1.89 -14.87
N TYR A 94 19.60 -0.88 -13.99
CA TYR A 94 19.82 -1.06 -12.55
C TYR A 94 18.76 -1.97 -11.93
N LEU A 95 17.48 -1.77 -12.27
CA LEU A 95 16.42 -2.66 -11.80
C LEU A 95 16.67 -4.10 -12.24
N THR A 96 17.12 -4.33 -13.48
CA THR A 96 17.50 -5.66 -13.98
C THR A 96 18.64 -6.27 -13.16
N SER A 97 19.70 -5.51 -12.85
CA SER A 97 20.78 -6.04 -12.01
C SER A 97 20.28 -6.42 -10.61
N VAL A 98 19.47 -5.58 -9.99
CA VAL A 98 18.97 -5.83 -8.63
C VAL A 98 17.99 -7.01 -8.59
N THR A 99 17.12 -7.18 -9.61
CA THR A 99 16.20 -8.34 -9.67
C THR A 99 16.94 -9.66 -9.88
N ILE A 100 18.00 -9.66 -10.70
CA ILE A 100 18.88 -10.84 -10.87
C ILE A 100 19.59 -11.15 -9.55
N SER A 101 20.23 -10.16 -8.92
CA SER A 101 20.91 -10.34 -7.62
C SER A 101 19.95 -10.87 -6.55
N PHE A 102 18.74 -10.31 -6.45
CA PHE A 102 17.70 -10.80 -5.54
C PHE A 102 17.36 -12.27 -5.80
N HIS A 103 17.13 -12.64 -7.06
CA HIS A 103 16.78 -14.00 -7.43
C HIS A 103 17.91 -14.99 -7.12
N SER A 104 19.16 -14.64 -7.44
CA SER A 104 20.35 -15.44 -7.10
C SER A 104 20.52 -15.62 -5.60
N LEU A 105 20.35 -14.56 -4.81
CA LEU A 105 20.41 -14.63 -3.34
C LEU A 105 19.29 -15.49 -2.75
N MET A 106 18.07 -15.43 -3.33
CA MET A 106 16.97 -16.31 -2.93
C MET A 106 17.30 -17.78 -3.18
N ILE A 107 17.92 -18.11 -4.33
CA ILE A 107 18.36 -19.49 -4.62
C ILE A 107 19.45 -19.95 -3.66
N ASP A 108 20.46 -19.11 -3.42
CA ASP A 108 21.61 -19.46 -2.59
C ASP A 108 21.23 -19.64 -1.10
N LYS A 109 20.46 -18.70 -0.55
CA LYS A 109 20.17 -18.65 0.90
C LYS A 109 18.86 -19.30 1.30
N LEU A 110 17.87 -19.37 0.39
CA LEU A 110 16.50 -19.82 0.68
C LEU A 110 15.93 -20.69 -0.46
N PRO A 111 16.62 -21.78 -0.87
CA PRO A 111 16.24 -22.58 -2.03
C PRO A 111 14.83 -23.18 -1.92
N ASP A 112 14.39 -23.55 -0.72
CA ASP A 112 13.08 -24.16 -0.47
C ASP A 112 11.91 -23.15 -0.52
N ASN A 113 12.20 -21.84 -0.59
CA ASN A 113 11.21 -20.77 -0.55
C ASN A 113 11.05 -20.02 -1.88
N ILE A 114 11.55 -20.59 -2.98
CA ILE A 114 11.39 -20.02 -4.32
C ILE A 114 9.96 -20.26 -4.80
N THR A 115 9.16 -19.21 -4.83
CA THR A 115 7.80 -19.24 -5.37
C THR A 115 7.74 -18.63 -6.77
N ALA A 116 6.67 -18.89 -7.52
CA ALA A 116 6.44 -18.23 -8.80
C ALA A 116 6.49 -16.69 -8.71
N LYS A 117 6.10 -16.11 -7.55
CA LYS A 117 6.21 -14.65 -7.31
C LYS A 117 7.66 -14.16 -7.32
N VAL A 118 8.58 -14.95 -6.76
CA VAL A 118 10.02 -14.65 -6.76
C VAL A 118 10.56 -14.67 -8.19
N HIS A 119 10.16 -15.66 -8.98
CA HIS A 119 10.51 -15.70 -10.40
C HIS A 119 9.93 -14.51 -11.17
N PHE A 120 8.65 -14.15 -10.97
CA PHE A 120 8.03 -13.04 -11.69
C PHE A 120 8.69 -11.68 -11.44
N ILE A 121 9.43 -11.51 -10.34
CA ILE A 121 10.20 -10.30 -10.06
C ILE A 121 11.24 -10.02 -11.15
N THR A 122 11.84 -11.06 -11.75
CA THR A 122 12.87 -10.89 -12.80
C THR A 122 12.32 -10.26 -14.08
N HIS A 123 11.02 -10.38 -14.34
CA HIS A 123 10.34 -9.84 -15.52
C HIS A 123 9.88 -8.39 -15.36
N TYR A 124 9.95 -7.80 -14.16
CA TYR A 124 9.52 -6.42 -13.93
C TYR A 124 10.22 -5.37 -14.81
N PRO A 125 11.55 -5.43 -15.05
CA PRO A 125 12.21 -4.46 -15.92
C PRO A 125 11.58 -4.39 -17.32
N GLU A 126 11.28 -5.54 -17.93
CA GLU A 126 10.67 -5.62 -19.26
C GLU A 126 9.21 -5.15 -19.25
N LEU A 127 8.44 -5.58 -18.24
CA LEU A 127 7.06 -5.14 -18.05
C LEU A 127 6.98 -3.62 -17.91
N ILE A 128 7.90 -3.02 -17.15
CA ILE A 128 7.96 -1.56 -16.97
C ILE A 128 8.39 -0.86 -18.25
N LYS A 129 9.34 -1.44 -18.99
CA LYS A 129 9.77 -0.90 -20.29
C LYS A 129 8.61 -0.81 -21.28
N ARG A 130 7.74 -1.82 -21.31
CA ARG A 130 6.60 -1.93 -22.24
C ARG A 130 5.37 -1.15 -21.79
N ASN A 131 4.99 -1.27 -20.52
CA ASN A 131 3.70 -0.79 -20.00
C ASN A 131 3.83 0.44 -19.09
N GLY A 132 5.04 0.88 -18.78
CA GLY A 132 5.31 1.94 -17.82
C GLY A 132 5.23 1.47 -16.35
N PRO A 133 5.13 2.41 -15.39
CA PRO A 133 5.18 2.10 -13.96
C PRO A 133 4.07 1.13 -13.51
N PRO A 134 4.38 0.11 -12.67
CA PRO A 134 3.40 -0.91 -12.25
C PRO A 134 2.23 -0.34 -11.47
N ARG A 135 2.45 0.79 -10.80
CA ARG A 135 1.43 1.55 -10.08
C ARG A 135 0.23 1.97 -10.94
N ASN A 136 0.39 2.04 -12.26
CA ASN A 136 -0.68 2.46 -13.17
C ASN A 136 -1.64 1.30 -13.51
N TYR A 137 -1.18 0.05 -13.37
CA TYR A 137 -1.96 -1.14 -13.74
C TYR A 137 -2.13 -2.15 -12.60
N TRP A 138 -1.63 -1.86 -11.39
CA TRP A 138 -1.86 -2.69 -10.21
C TRP A 138 -3.33 -2.64 -9.72
N CYS A 139 -3.77 -3.68 -9.01
CA CYS A 139 -5.17 -3.82 -8.62
C CYS A 139 -5.56 -3.13 -7.30
N GLN A 140 -4.59 -2.55 -6.56
CA GLN A 140 -4.83 -2.09 -5.19
C GLN A 140 -5.92 -1.01 -5.07
N ARG A 141 -6.02 -0.10 -6.05
CA ARG A 141 -7.08 0.93 -6.07
C ARG A 141 -8.45 0.36 -6.41
N PHE A 142 -8.50 -0.60 -7.34
CA PHE A 142 -9.73 -1.29 -7.71
C PHE A 142 -10.27 -2.12 -6.52
N GLU A 143 -9.40 -2.84 -5.81
CA GLU A 143 -9.76 -3.58 -4.61
C GLU A 143 -10.29 -2.66 -3.50
N GLY A 144 -9.61 -1.54 -3.24
CA GLY A 144 -10.06 -0.55 -2.27
C GLY A 144 -11.43 0.04 -2.60
N LYS A 145 -11.69 0.32 -3.88
CA LYS A 145 -13.01 0.76 -4.36
C LYS A 145 -14.07 -0.33 -4.19
N HIS A 146 -13.75 -1.57 -4.56
CA HIS A 146 -14.65 -2.71 -4.45
C HIS A 146 -15.06 -2.99 -2.99
N LEU A 147 -14.16 -2.79 -2.02
CA LEU A 147 -14.48 -2.93 -0.60
C LEU A 147 -15.67 -2.06 -0.17
N SER A 148 -15.78 -0.84 -0.70
CA SER A 148 -16.92 0.04 -0.42
C SER A 148 -18.25 -0.54 -0.91
N PHE A 149 -18.25 -1.17 -2.09
CA PHE A 149 -19.41 -1.84 -2.66
C PHE A 149 -19.78 -3.11 -1.89
N LYS A 150 -18.80 -3.93 -1.49
CA LYS A 150 -19.05 -5.11 -0.65
C LYS A 150 -19.74 -4.72 0.66
N LYS A 151 -19.23 -3.71 1.36
CA LYS A 151 -19.84 -3.20 2.59
C LYS A 151 -21.27 -2.71 2.35
N LEU A 152 -21.51 -2.02 1.24
CA LEU A 152 -22.82 -1.50 0.90
C LEU A 152 -23.82 -2.62 0.57
N ALA A 153 -23.40 -3.63 -0.19
CA ALA A 153 -24.23 -4.78 -0.54
C ALA A 153 -24.71 -5.50 0.74
N ILE A 154 -23.78 -5.81 1.65
CA ILE A 154 -24.08 -6.47 2.93
C ILE A 154 -25.07 -5.64 3.75
N ARG A 155 -24.84 -4.33 3.89
CA ARG A 155 -25.72 -3.44 4.69
C ARG A 155 -27.09 -3.21 4.05
N SER A 156 -27.18 -3.27 2.73
CA SER A 156 -28.42 -3.01 2.02
C SER A 156 -29.43 -4.15 2.17
N SER A 157 -28.95 -5.37 2.44
CA SER A 157 -29.73 -6.61 2.52
C SER A 157 -30.71 -6.81 1.35
N ASN A 158 -30.46 -6.14 0.20
CA ASN A 158 -31.28 -6.25 -1.00
C ASN A 158 -30.58 -7.19 -1.97
N PHE A 159 -31.15 -8.36 -2.19
CA PHE A 159 -30.62 -9.38 -3.09
C PHE A 159 -31.17 -9.26 -4.52
N LYS A 160 -32.19 -8.41 -4.74
CA LYS A 160 -32.76 -8.17 -6.07
C LYS A 160 -31.97 -7.06 -6.77
N ASN A 161 -31.35 -7.38 -7.90
CA ASN A 161 -30.59 -6.43 -8.72
C ASN A 161 -29.54 -5.64 -7.91
N VAL A 162 -28.67 -6.36 -7.19
CA VAL A 162 -27.61 -5.77 -6.33
C VAL A 162 -26.79 -4.73 -7.10
N SER A 163 -26.38 -5.04 -8.33
CA SER A 163 -25.60 -4.15 -9.19
C SER A 163 -26.29 -2.81 -9.45
N PHE A 164 -27.61 -2.81 -9.69
CA PHE A 164 -28.38 -1.58 -9.88
C PHE A 164 -28.40 -0.74 -8.61
N THR A 165 -28.64 -1.36 -7.46
CA THR A 165 -28.65 -0.67 -6.17
C THR A 165 -27.30 -0.05 -5.85
N LEU A 166 -26.20 -0.79 -6.08
CA LEU A 166 -24.84 -0.30 -5.88
C LEU A 166 -24.51 0.86 -6.83
N ALA A 167 -24.87 0.74 -8.12
CA ALA A 167 -24.65 1.79 -9.12
C ALA A 167 -25.42 3.07 -8.78
N LYS A 168 -26.72 2.96 -8.46
CA LYS A 168 -27.56 4.10 -8.08
C LYS A 168 -27.00 4.84 -6.86
N ARG A 169 -26.64 4.10 -5.80
CA ARG A 169 -26.05 4.71 -4.60
C ARG A 169 -24.68 5.31 -4.87
N HIS A 170 -23.89 4.71 -5.77
CA HIS A 170 -22.63 5.29 -6.18
C HIS A 170 -22.82 6.63 -6.90
N GLN A 171 -23.75 6.68 -7.86
CA GLN A 171 -24.06 7.88 -8.63
C GLN A 171 -24.59 9.01 -7.72
N LEU A 172 -25.51 8.70 -6.81
CA LEU A 172 -26.01 9.69 -5.83
C LEU A 172 -24.88 10.25 -4.95
N ARG A 173 -23.98 9.39 -4.45
CA ARG A 173 -22.82 9.84 -3.66
C ARG A 173 -21.88 10.72 -4.49
N LEU A 174 -21.64 10.38 -5.76
CA LEU A 174 -20.81 11.20 -6.64
C LEU A 174 -21.45 12.55 -6.92
N GLY A 175 -22.76 12.59 -7.20
CA GLY A 175 -23.50 13.83 -7.41
C GLY A 175 -23.38 14.78 -6.22
N LEU A 176 -23.53 14.24 -5.00
CA LEU A 176 -23.36 15.00 -3.76
C LEU A 176 -21.93 15.56 -3.60
N LEU A 177 -20.90 14.74 -3.83
CA LEU A 177 -19.50 15.20 -3.72
C LEU A 177 -19.19 16.31 -4.72
N LEU A 178 -19.65 16.17 -5.96
CA LEU A 178 -19.46 17.18 -7.01
C LEU A 178 -20.24 18.47 -6.73
N SER A 179 -21.42 18.40 -6.12
CA SER A 179 -22.16 19.60 -5.71
C SER A 179 -21.43 20.34 -4.57
N TYR A 180 -20.84 19.61 -3.62
CA TYR A 180 -20.02 20.22 -2.56
C TYR A 180 -18.77 20.90 -3.12
N GLU A 181 -18.01 20.25 -4.01
CA GLU A 181 -16.80 20.86 -4.61
C GLU A 181 -17.13 22.15 -5.39
N LYS A 182 -18.21 22.15 -6.17
CA LYS A 182 -18.70 23.37 -6.83
C LYS A 182 -19.02 24.47 -5.82
N PHE A 183 -19.66 24.12 -4.70
CA PHE A 183 -19.98 25.07 -3.64
C PHE A 183 -18.72 25.68 -3.00
N TYR A 184 -17.69 24.89 -2.72
CA TYR A 184 -16.42 25.41 -2.20
C TYR A 184 -15.70 26.30 -3.21
N HIS A 185 -15.66 25.93 -4.50
CA HIS A 185 -15.08 26.79 -5.53
C HIS A 185 -15.85 28.11 -5.70
N LEU A 186 -17.17 28.10 -5.55
CA LEU A 186 -17.98 29.32 -5.53
C LEU A 186 -17.66 30.17 -4.29
N ILE A 187 -17.52 29.56 -3.11
CA ILE A 187 -17.12 30.27 -1.89
C ILE A 187 -15.74 30.91 -2.06
N ASP A 188 -14.73 30.16 -2.50
CA ASP A 188 -13.36 30.67 -2.69
C ASP A 188 -13.32 31.80 -3.72
N GLN A 189 -14.10 31.71 -4.80
CA GLN A 189 -14.25 32.80 -5.76
C GLN A 189 -14.95 34.02 -5.15
N THR A 190 -15.99 33.83 -4.32
CA THR A 190 -16.68 34.94 -3.64
C THR A 190 -15.84 35.58 -2.53
N ILE A 191 -14.97 34.83 -1.86
CA ILE A 191 -14.03 35.35 -0.87
C ILE A 191 -12.90 36.14 -1.57
N SER A 192 -12.39 35.63 -2.69
CA SER A 192 -11.41 36.35 -3.52
C SER A 192 -11.99 37.61 -4.17
N THR A 193 -13.30 37.66 -4.42
CA THR A 193 -13.99 38.80 -5.07
C THR A 193 -14.74 39.75 -4.13
N LYS A 194 -14.72 39.54 -2.80
CA LYS A 194 -15.39 40.44 -1.85
C LYS A 194 -14.42 41.31 -1.04
N SER A 195 -13.93 42.35 -1.71
CA SER A 195 -14.44 43.69 -1.40
C SER A 195 -15.78 43.80 -2.15
N ILE A 196 -16.92 43.54 -1.49
CA ILE A 196 -18.28 44.07 -1.80
C ILE A 196 -19.31 43.42 -0.86
N LYS A 197 -20.27 44.26 -0.44
CA LYS A 197 -21.17 44.16 0.71
C LYS A 197 -22.17 43.01 0.68
N SER A 198 -22.53 42.58 1.90
CA SER A 198 -23.50 41.56 2.27
C SER A 198 -24.93 41.94 1.93
N SER A 199 -25.52 41.38 0.86
CA SER A 199 -26.99 41.43 0.70
C SER A 199 -27.62 40.33 -0.17
N GLN A 200 -26.92 39.24 -0.53
CA GLN A 200 -27.53 38.17 -1.31
C GLN A 200 -26.99 36.79 -0.92
N LEU A 201 -27.73 36.08 -0.06
CA LEU A 201 -27.69 34.63 0.11
C LEU A 201 -29.13 34.13 -0.11
N PRO A 202 -29.40 33.24 -1.07
CA PRO A 202 -30.67 32.55 -1.15
C PRO A 202 -30.66 31.32 -0.22
N ILE A 203 -31.84 31.10 0.38
CA ILE A 203 -32.28 29.91 1.10
C ILE A 203 -32.16 28.66 0.22
#